data_AF-A0A924LT28-F1
#
_entry.id   AF-A0A924LT28-F1
#
_cell.length_a   1.000
_cell.length_b   1.000
_cell.length_c   1.000
_cell.angle_alpha   90.00
_cell.angle_beta   90.00
_cell.angle_gamma   90.00
#
_symmetry.space_group_name_H-M   'P 1'
#
loop_
_entity.id
_entity.type
_entity.pdbx_description
1 polymer ?
#
loop_
_entity_poly.entity_id
_entity_poly.type
_entity_poly.pdbx_seq_one_letter_code
_entity_poly.pdbx_strand_id
1 'polypeptide(L)' 'MKPIAIEEQLRETVKEVLSTVTAANSPTIFKLIQTEQGYKIVEEMIINKVCLENISVSATIPHLEREL' A
#
# COMPACT_ATOMS: atom_id res chain seq x y z
N MET A 1 -17.61 13.85 14.18
CA MET A 1 -17.21 12.52 14.66
C MET A 1 -16.25 11.96 13.60
N LYS A 2 -14.94 11.96 13.83
CA LYS A 2 -13.99 11.47 12.82
C LYS A 2 -14.03 9.94 12.80
N PRO A 3 -14.07 9.28 11.62
CA PRO A 3 -13.95 7.83 11.51
C PRO A 3 -12.48 7.39 11.71
N ILE A 4 -11.87 7.77 12.85
CA ILE A 4 -10.46 7.52 13.16
C ILE A 4 -10.15 6.01 13.12
N ALA A 5 -11.04 5.20 13.69
CA ALA A 5 -10.86 3.76 13.77
C ALA A 5 -10.79 3.06 12.40
N ILE A 6 -11.51 3.55 11.38
CA ILE A 6 -11.51 2.91 10.05
C ILE A 6 -10.23 3.28 9.29
N GLU A 7 -9.79 4.54 9.39
CA GLU A 7 -8.54 4.98 8.76
C GLU A 7 -7.33 4.27 9.40
N GLU A 8 -7.30 4.16 10.72
CA GLU A 8 -6.25 3.45 11.45
C GLU A 8 -6.19 1.97 11.06
N GLN A 9 -7.34 1.27 11.03
CA GLN A 9 -7.42 -0.13 10.59
C GLN A 9 -6.94 -0.31 9.14
N LEU A 10 -7.27 0.62 8.25
CA LEU A 10 -6.81 0.58 6.86
C LEU A 10 -5.28 0.72 6.80
N ARG A 11 -4.70 1.68 7.52
CA ARG A 11 -3.24 1.88 7.57
C ARG A 11 -2.51 0.67 8.18
N GLU A 12 -3.06 0.07 9.22
CA GLU A 12 -2.53 -1.18 9.79
C GLU A 12 -2.53 -2.30 8.74
N THR A 13 -3.64 -2.47 8.01
CA THR A 13 -3.73 -3.46 6.94
C THR A 13 -2.70 -3.19 5.82
N VAL A 14 -2.52 -1.92 5.44
CA VAL A 14 -1.50 -1.52 4.45
C VAL A 14 -0.10 -1.89 4.93
N LYS A 15 0.22 -1.59 6.19
CA LYS A 15 1.50 -1.94 6.80
C LYS A 15 1.73 -3.45 6.81
N GLU A 16 0.74 -4.24 7.17
CA GLU A 16 0.82 -5.71 7.14
C GLU A 16 1.11 -6.22 5.73
N VAL A 17 0.37 -5.74 4.73
CA VAL A 17 0.59 -6.13 3.33
C VAL A 17 1.98 -5.72 2.85
N LEU A 18 2.41 -4.48 3.11
CA LEU A 18 3.75 -3.99 2.73
C LEU A 18 4.88 -4.78 3.40
N SER A 19 4.66 -5.33 4.59
CA SER A 19 5.65 -6.19 5.26
C SER A 19 5.90 -7.52 4.56
N THR A 20 4.96 -7.97 3.71
CA THR A 20 5.09 -9.19 2.90
C THR A 20 5.72 -8.94 1.53
N VAL A 21 5.96 -7.66 1.18
CA VAL A 21 6.57 -7.29 -0.10
C VAL A 21 8.07 -7.58 -0.07
N THR A 22 8.54 -8.25 -1.12
CA THR A 22 9.95 -8.63 -1.28
C THR A 22 10.41 -8.32 -2.69
N ALA A 23 11.73 -8.24 -2.89
CA ALA A 23 12.32 -8.07 -4.22
C ALA A 23 11.90 -9.16 -5.22
N ALA A 24 11.49 -10.34 -4.75
CA ALA A 24 11.06 -11.45 -5.59
C ALA A 24 9.62 -11.32 -6.09
N ASN A 25 8.73 -10.71 -5.31
CA ASN A 25 7.31 -10.62 -5.66
C ASN A 25 6.91 -9.28 -6.30
N SER A 26 7.53 -8.18 -5.88
CA SER A 26 7.22 -6.82 -6.35
C SER A 26 8.50 -5.96 -6.30
N PRO A 27 9.45 -6.15 -7.24
CA PRO A 27 10.78 -5.56 -7.17
C PRO A 27 10.77 -4.03 -7.13
N THR A 28 9.87 -3.38 -7.87
CA THR A 28 9.78 -1.92 -7.95
C THR A 28 9.23 -1.35 -6.65
N ILE A 29 8.11 -1.89 -6.16
CA ILE A 29 7.52 -1.49 -4.89
C ILE A 29 8.49 -1.77 -3.74
N PHE A 30 9.13 -2.95 -3.72
CA PHE A 30 10.13 -3.29 -2.71
C PHE A 30 11.23 -2.23 -2.63
N LYS A 31 11.76 -1.79 -3.77
CA LYS A 31 12.80 -0.76 -3.84
C LYS A 31 12.32 0.59 -3.29
N LEU A 32 11.08 0.99 -3.60
CA LEU A 32 10.52 2.26 -3.15
C LEU A 32 10.31 2.30 -1.63
N ILE A 33 9.75 1.25 -1.05
CA ILE A 33 9.44 1.19 0.38
C ILE A 33 10.68 1.07 1.28
N GLN A 34 11.89 0.93 0.72
CA GLN A 34 13.15 0.96 1.50
C GLN A 34 13.46 2.34 2.11
N THR A 35 12.74 3.39 1.69
CA THR A 35 12.90 4.74 2.22
C THR A 35 11.60 5.19 2.88
N GLU A 36 11.69 6.04 3.90
CA GLU A 36 10.49 6.58 4.58
C GLU A 36 9.58 7.33 3.60
N GLN A 37 10.18 8.12 2.70
CA GLN A 37 9.42 8.85 1.67
C GLN A 37 8.74 7.90 0.69
N GLY A 38 9.44 6.90 0.19
CA GLY A 38 8.87 5.93 -0.76
C GLY A 38 7.80 5.06 -0.10
N TYR A 39 7.96 4.68 1.17
CA TYR A 39 6.92 4.01 1.94
C TYR A 39 5.65 4.87 2.01
N LYS A 40 5.77 6.16 2.37
CA LYS A 40 4.61 7.08 2.45
C LYS A 40 3.90 7.23 1.10
N ILE A 41 4.67 7.36 0.01
CA ILE A 41 4.11 7.46 -1.35
C ILE A 41 3.31 6.19 -1.68
N VAL A 42 3.89 5.01 -1.46
CA VAL A 42 3.22 3.74 -1.75
C VAL A 42 1.98 3.55 -0.86
N GLU A 43 2.07 3.88 0.43
CA GLU A 43 0.93 3.84 1.35
C GLU A 43 -0.23 4.72 0.86
N GLU A 44 0.04 5.96 0.45
CA GLU A 44 -0.98 6.87 -0.10
C GLU A 44 -1.59 6.32 -1.40
N MET A 45 -0.77 5.76 -2.30
CA MET A 45 -1.27 5.14 -3.54
C MET A 45 -2.21 3.96 -3.24
N ILE A 46 -1.87 3.12 -2.28
CA ILE A 46 -2.71 1.98 -1.86
C ILE A 46 -4.05 2.50 -1.29
N ILE A 47 -4.00 3.45 -0.37
CA ILE A 47 -5.21 4.03 0.24
C ILE A 47 -6.12 4.63 -0.84
N ASN A 48 -5.55 5.41 -1.77
CA ASN A 48 -6.31 6.01 -2.85
C ASN A 48 -6.98 4.95 -3.75
N LYS A 49 -6.25 3.89 -4.13
CA LYS A 49 -6.82 2.80 -4.93
C LYS A 49 -7.93 2.04 -4.20
N VAL A 50 -7.76 1.76 -2.92
CA VAL A 50 -8.80 1.09 -2.11
C VAL A 50 -10.05 1.95 -2.03
N CYS A 51 -9.90 3.26 -1.77
CA CYS A 51 -11.02 4.18 -1.63
C CYS A 51 -11.73 4.50 -2.95
N LEU A 52 -11.00 4.61 -4.06
CA LEU A 52 -11.54 5.06 -5.34
C LEU A 52 -11.92 3.90 -6.27
N GLU A 53 -11.13 2.83 -6.27
CA GLU A 53 -11.25 1.71 -7.22
C GLU A 53 -11.88 0.46 -6.59
N ASN A 54 -12.19 0.50 -5.28
CA ASN A 54 -12.77 -0.62 -4.51
C ASN A 54 -11.94 -1.92 -4.62
N ILE A 55 -10.62 -1.78 -4.73
CA ILE A 55 -9.65 -2.88 -4.79
C ILE A 55 -9.25 -3.25 -3.35
N SER A 56 -9.06 -4.53 -3.06
CA SER A 56 -8.54 -4.95 -1.75
C SER A 56 -7.07 -4.54 -1.56
N VAL A 57 -6.67 -4.21 -0.33
CA VAL A 57 -5.30 -3.78 0.00
C VAL A 57 -4.25 -4.74 -0.56
N SER A 58 -4.44 -6.06 -0.45
CA SER A 58 -3.50 -7.05 -0.97
C SER A 58 -3.40 -7.09 -2.50
N ALA A 59 -4.51 -6.82 -3.20
CA ALA A 59 -4.52 -6.77 -4.65
C ALA A 59 -3.84 -5.50 -5.20
N THR A 60 -3.79 -4.42 -4.42
CA THR A 60 -3.16 -3.17 -4.87
C THR A 60 -1.68 -3.31 -5.19
N ILE A 61 -0.93 -4.18 -4.49
CA ILE A 61 0.52 -4.34 -4.72
C ILE A 61 0.82 -4.82 -6.15
N PRO A 62 0.25 -5.94 -6.65
CA PRO A 62 0.39 -6.31 -8.06
C PRO A 62 -0.09 -5.27 -9.06
N HIS A 63 -1.11 -4.47 -8.70
CA HIS A 63 -1.59 -3.39 -9.57
C HIS A 63 -0.57 -2.25 -9.67
N LEU A 64 -0.06 -1.78 -8.55
CA LEU A 64 0.94 -0.70 -8.49
C LEU A 64 2.27 -1.12 -9.13
N GLU A 65 2.71 -2.37 -8.93
CA GLU A 65 3.93 -2.89 -9.56
C GLU A 65 3.85 -2.90 -11.10
N ARG A 66 2.65 -2.99 -11.68
CA ARG A 66 2.46 -2.93 -13.14
C ARG A 66 2.37 -1.51 -13.70
N GLU A 67 2.03 -0.54 -12.85
CA GLU A 67 1.84 0.86 -13.24
C GLU A 67 3.14 1.68 -13.18
N LEU A 68 4.16 1.20 -12.45
CA LEU A 68 5.46 1.83 -12.23
C LEU A 68 6.56 1.20 -13.10
#